data_AF-A0A5A7P4R6-F1
#
_entry.id   AF-A0A5A7P4R6-F1
#
_cell.length_a   1.000
_cell.length_b   1.000
_cell.length_c   1.000
_cell.angle_alpha   90.00
_cell.angle_beta   90.00
_cell.angle_gamma   90.00
#
_symmetry.space_group_name_H-M   'P 1'
#
loop_
_entity.id
_entity.type
_entity.pdbx_description
1 polymer ?
#
loop_
_entity_poly.entity_id
_entity_poly.type
_entity_poly.pdbx_seq_one_letter_code
_entity_poly.pdbx_strand_id
1 'polypeptide(L)'
;MFNELIPQQAPANEPFQLQKDANEPFQFLAKALGYSLNQEWNTIPISQDASVSAYQIMSYSLLNEEMAIRTNLIPHPSGKIQDVYTYILQDFKVLLYSRLNDNDQRETIESKLNRKLIKNLFMPLIYGKTINAMEQDIQKVYAFPFFVTSLPLFLVRLLRAYTHVSKSAFAYRSRYPTRASSPLCISSVREASHASLHSRFTLLSSVP
;
A
#
# COMPACT_ATOMS: atom_id res chain seq x y z
N MET A 1 -16.18 -31.89 20.20
CA MET A 1 -15.88 -31.23 21.49
C MET A 1 -15.39 -29.81 21.20
N PHE A 2 -16.31 -28.86 21.04
CA PHE A 2 -16.02 -27.44 21.11
C PHE A 2 -16.77 -26.91 22.33
N ASN A 3 -16.30 -27.31 23.52
CA ASN A 3 -16.81 -26.77 24.76
C ASN A 3 -15.86 -25.67 25.22
N GLU A 4 -16.46 -24.53 25.54
CA GLU A 4 -16.02 -23.55 26.53
C GLU A 4 -14.77 -22.72 26.20
N LEU A 5 -15.00 -21.69 25.38
CA LEU A 5 -14.45 -20.35 25.63
C LEU A 5 -15.55 -19.32 25.37
N ILE A 6 -16.59 -19.33 26.21
CA ILE A 6 -17.50 -18.18 26.31
C ILE A 6 -16.81 -17.20 27.26
N PRO A 7 -16.36 -16.01 26.80
CA PRO A 7 -15.83 -14.99 27.71
C PRO A 7 -16.91 -14.64 28.74
N GLN A 8 -16.53 -14.66 30.01
CA GLN A 8 -17.36 -14.14 31.10
C GLN A 8 -17.86 -12.73 30.73
N GLN A 9 -19.14 -12.47 31.02
CA GLN A 9 -19.80 -11.20 30.74
C GLN A 9 -18.95 -10.03 31.28
N ALA A 10 -18.46 -9.20 30.37
CA ALA A 10 -17.77 -7.96 30.71
C ALA A 10 -18.71 -7.05 31.52
N PRO A 11 -18.21 -6.33 32.54
CA PRO A 11 -19.04 -5.42 33.34
C PRO A 11 -19.74 -4.38 32.46
N ALA A 12 -20.98 -4.01 32.81
CA ALA A 12 -21.91 -3.23 31.97
C ALA A 12 -21.37 -1.89 31.41
N ASN A 13 -20.28 -1.36 31.97
CA ASN A 13 -19.70 -0.07 31.59
C ASN A 13 -18.46 -0.18 30.68
N GLU A 14 -17.86 -1.37 30.53
CA GLU A 14 -16.65 -1.58 29.72
C GLU A 14 -16.84 -1.25 28.22
N PRO A 15 -17.95 -1.64 27.56
CA PRO A 15 -18.14 -1.38 26.13
C PRO A 15 -18.10 0.11 25.78
N PHE A 16 -18.64 0.96 26.65
CA PHE A 16 -18.68 2.43 26.45
C PHE A 16 -17.32 3.10 26.63
N GLN A 17 -16.43 2.52 27.45
CA GLN A 17 -15.07 3.02 27.60
C GLN A 17 -14.21 2.59 26.39
N LEU A 18 -14.29 1.31 26.01
CA LEU A 18 -13.54 0.75 24.87
C LEU A 18 -13.97 1.31 23.52
N GLN A 19 -15.25 1.70 23.38
CA GLN A 19 -15.78 2.31 22.17
C GLN A 19 -14.99 3.54 21.73
N LYS A 20 -14.52 4.37 22.68
CA LYS A 20 -13.87 5.66 22.37
C LYS A 20 -12.57 5.48 21.60
N ASP A 21 -11.89 4.37 21.81
CA ASP A 21 -10.60 4.05 21.19
C ASP A 21 -10.74 3.21 19.92
N ALA A 22 -11.96 2.76 19.59
CA ALA A 22 -12.22 1.98 18.39
C ALA A 22 -12.21 2.86 17.12
N ASN A 23 -11.74 2.31 16.01
CA ASN A 23 -11.76 3.01 14.70
C ASN A 23 -13.18 3.36 14.24
N GLU A 24 -14.16 2.51 14.56
CA GLU A 24 -15.58 2.69 14.22
C GLU A 24 -16.42 2.60 15.50
N PRO A 25 -16.46 3.67 16.33
CA PRO A 25 -17.02 3.62 17.68
C PRO A 25 -18.46 3.09 17.73
N PHE A 26 -19.33 3.61 16.87
CA PHE A 26 -20.74 3.23 16.88
C PHE A 26 -20.98 1.80 16.37
N GLN A 27 -20.21 1.35 15.37
CA GLN A 27 -20.29 -0.04 14.90
C GLN A 27 -19.77 -1.02 15.94
N PHE A 28 -18.70 -0.63 16.65
CA PHE A 28 -18.16 -1.40 17.78
C PHE A 28 -19.20 -1.53 18.89
N LEU A 29 -19.83 -0.41 19.31
CA LEU A 29 -20.85 -0.42 20.34
C LEU A 29 -22.05 -1.28 19.94
N ALA A 30 -22.55 -1.15 18.70
CA ALA A 30 -23.67 -1.95 18.21
C ALA A 30 -23.37 -3.46 18.28
N LYS A 31 -22.16 -3.87 17.87
CA LYS A 31 -21.70 -5.26 17.96
C LYS A 31 -21.56 -5.73 19.41
N ALA A 32 -20.97 -4.90 20.27
CA ALA A 32 -20.77 -5.22 21.69
C ALA A 32 -22.11 -5.36 22.44
N LEU A 33 -23.08 -4.49 22.17
CA LEU A 33 -24.43 -4.57 22.74
C LEU A 33 -25.21 -5.76 22.21
N GLY A 34 -25.13 -6.03 20.91
CA GLY A 34 -25.78 -7.22 20.36
C GLY A 34 -25.21 -8.52 20.92
N TYR A 35 -23.90 -8.56 21.20
CA TYR A 35 -23.26 -9.67 21.92
C TYR A 35 -23.75 -9.78 23.37
N SER A 36 -23.78 -8.66 24.13
CA SER A 36 -24.18 -8.69 25.55
C SER A 36 -25.66 -9.00 25.77
N LEU A 37 -26.51 -8.67 24.79
CA LEU A 37 -27.95 -8.93 24.83
C LEU A 37 -28.33 -10.33 24.31
N ASN A 38 -27.36 -11.22 24.04
CA ASN A 38 -27.58 -12.54 23.42
C ASN A 38 -28.48 -12.47 22.17
N GLN A 39 -28.36 -11.39 21.39
CA GLN A 39 -29.07 -11.33 20.11
C GLN A 39 -28.51 -12.39 19.18
N GLU A 40 -29.37 -12.97 18.34
CA GLU A 40 -28.91 -13.87 17.30
C GLU A 40 -27.85 -13.17 16.45
N TRP A 41 -26.69 -13.83 16.26
CA TRP A 41 -25.56 -13.34 15.47
C TRP A 41 -25.94 -12.94 14.03
N ASN A 42 -27.13 -13.31 13.59
CA ASN A 42 -27.68 -13.07 12.27
C ASN A 42 -28.29 -11.65 12.12
N THR A 43 -28.47 -10.89 13.20
CA THR A 43 -29.09 -9.55 13.14
C THR A 43 -28.08 -8.43 12.93
N ILE A 44 -26.80 -8.67 13.22
CA ILE A 44 -25.74 -7.65 13.12
C ILE A 44 -24.94 -7.89 11.84
N PRO A 45 -24.95 -6.94 10.89
CA PRO A 45 -24.21 -7.10 9.64
C PRO A 45 -22.70 -7.17 9.89
N ILE A 46 -22.05 -8.13 9.23
CA ILE A 46 -20.59 -8.28 9.22
C ILE A 46 -20.06 -7.66 7.93
N SER A 47 -19.29 -6.58 8.05
CA SER A 47 -18.61 -5.96 6.91
C SER A 47 -17.45 -6.84 6.45
N GLN A 48 -17.43 -7.18 5.17
CA GLN A 48 -16.31 -7.86 4.51
C GLN A 48 -15.76 -6.96 3.40
N ASP A 49 -14.73 -6.19 3.73
CA ASP A 49 -14.08 -5.32 2.77
C ASP A 49 -12.93 -6.03 2.07
N ALA A 50 -12.97 -6.04 0.75
CA ALA A 50 -11.82 -6.42 -0.05
C ALA A 50 -10.74 -5.35 0.13
N SER A 51 -9.68 -5.71 0.83
CA SER A 51 -8.48 -4.90 0.96
C SER A 51 -7.87 -4.73 -0.43
N VAL A 52 -8.16 -3.61 -1.08
CA VAL A 52 -7.52 -3.20 -2.34
C VAL A 52 -8.06 -3.90 -3.61
N SER A 53 -9.39 -3.97 -3.72
CA SER A 53 -10.11 -4.60 -4.86
C SER A 53 -9.63 -4.16 -6.25
N ALA A 54 -9.35 -2.87 -6.45
CA ALA A 54 -8.88 -2.39 -7.75
C ALA A 54 -7.51 -2.97 -8.12
N TYR A 55 -6.59 -3.12 -7.16
CA TYR A 55 -5.29 -3.73 -7.45
C TYR A 55 -5.42 -5.24 -7.65
N GLN A 56 -6.37 -5.90 -6.99
CA GLN A 56 -6.70 -7.31 -7.25
C GLN A 56 -7.17 -7.48 -8.70
N ILE A 57 -8.16 -6.68 -9.14
CA ILE A 57 -8.67 -6.71 -10.51
C ILE A 57 -7.55 -6.44 -11.52
N MET A 58 -6.72 -5.41 -11.30
CA MET A 58 -5.59 -5.13 -12.19
C MET A 58 -4.58 -6.26 -12.22
N SER A 59 -4.26 -6.87 -11.07
CA SER A 59 -3.30 -7.98 -11.01
C SER A 59 -3.78 -9.19 -11.80
N TYR A 60 -5.08 -9.49 -11.74
CA TYR A 60 -5.72 -10.53 -12.53
C TYR A 60 -5.68 -10.19 -14.03
N SER A 61 -6.17 -9.01 -14.41
CA SER A 61 -6.25 -8.58 -15.82
C SER A 61 -4.87 -8.52 -16.50
N LEU A 62 -3.82 -8.25 -15.73
CA LEU A 62 -2.44 -8.15 -16.24
C LEU A 62 -1.61 -9.42 -16.00
N LEU A 63 -2.22 -10.50 -15.48
CA LEU A 63 -1.54 -11.75 -15.13
C LEU A 63 -0.28 -11.53 -14.28
N ASN A 64 -0.35 -10.57 -13.35
CA ASN A 64 0.76 -10.21 -12.47
C ASN A 64 0.66 -11.02 -11.17
N GLU A 65 1.24 -12.21 -11.18
CA GLU A 65 1.27 -13.14 -10.04
C GLU A 65 1.82 -12.50 -8.77
N GLU A 66 2.92 -11.75 -8.87
CA GLU A 66 3.53 -11.09 -7.71
C GLU A 66 2.56 -10.10 -7.05
N MET A 67 1.88 -9.27 -7.86
CA MET A 67 0.87 -8.34 -7.33
C MET A 67 -0.38 -9.09 -6.83
N ALA A 68 -0.77 -10.19 -7.48
CA ALA A 68 -1.89 -11.01 -7.04
C ALA A 68 -1.63 -11.63 -5.65
N ILE A 69 -0.40 -12.04 -5.37
CA ILE A 69 0.03 -12.48 -4.04
C ILE A 69 0.02 -11.30 -3.05
N ARG A 70 0.64 -10.16 -3.41
CA ARG A 70 0.70 -8.97 -2.53
C ARG A 70 -0.68 -8.38 -2.19
N THR A 71 -1.69 -8.63 -3.03
CA THR A 71 -3.09 -8.17 -2.84
C THR A 71 -4.00 -9.26 -2.26
N ASN A 72 -3.47 -10.42 -1.88
CA ASN A 72 -4.22 -11.57 -1.36
C ASN A 72 -5.24 -12.16 -2.35
N LEU A 73 -5.12 -11.87 -3.65
CA LEU A 73 -5.88 -12.57 -4.68
C LEU A 73 -5.44 -14.04 -4.78
N ILE A 74 -4.12 -14.27 -4.64
CA ILE A 74 -3.53 -15.60 -4.47
C ILE A 74 -3.09 -15.73 -3.00
N PRO A 75 -3.43 -16.83 -2.30
CA PRO A 75 -2.95 -17.06 -0.94
C PRO A 75 -1.42 -17.07 -0.88
N HIS A 76 -0.85 -16.30 0.03
CA HIS A 76 0.59 -16.30 0.23
C HIS A 76 1.02 -17.65 0.85
N PRO A 77 2.17 -18.25 0.46
CA PRO A 77 2.62 -19.55 0.98
C PRO A 77 2.76 -19.63 2.52
N SER A 78 3.02 -18.51 3.17
CA SER A 78 3.11 -18.43 4.64
C SER A 78 1.75 -18.38 5.36
N GLY A 79 0.63 -18.32 4.63
CA GLY A 79 -0.72 -18.17 5.18
C GLY A 79 -1.01 -16.79 5.78
N LYS A 80 -0.06 -15.86 5.79
CA LYS A 80 -0.25 -14.51 6.33
C LYS A 80 -0.94 -13.60 5.32
N ILE A 81 -1.85 -12.76 5.82
CA ILE A 81 -2.46 -11.68 5.05
C ILE A 81 -1.39 -10.65 4.70
N GLN A 82 -1.34 -10.29 3.42
CA GLN A 82 -0.42 -9.34 2.83
C GLN A 82 -1.01 -7.93 2.83
N ASP A 83 -0.15 -6.93 2.94
CA ASP A 83 -0.52 -5.53 2.88
C ASP A 83 0.24 -4.80 1.77
N VAL A 84 -0.39 -4.68 0.60
CA VAL A 84 0.20 -4.07 -0.60
C VAL A 84 0.76 -2.67 -0.35
N TYR A 85 0.18 -1.87 0.54
CA TYR A 85 0.66 -0.52 0.83
C TYR A 85 1.99 -0.52 1.59
N THR A 86 2.27 -1.58 2.38
CA THR A 86 3.57 -1.75 3.01
C THR A 86 4.64 -2.09 1.97
N TYR A 87 4.32 -2.91 0.97
CA TYR A 87 5.22 -3.18 -0.15
C TYR A 87 5.50 -1.92 -0.98
N ILE A 88 4.46 -1.16 -1.33
CA ILE A 88 4.61 0.12 -2.05
C ILE A 88 5.45 1.10 -1.23
N LEU A 89 5.26 1.16 0.09
CA LEU A 89 6.08 1.98 1.00
C LEU A 89 7.56 1.59 0.94
N GLN A 90 7.87 0.29 0.99
CA GLN A 90 9.25 -0.20 0.90
C GLN A 90 9.88 0.12 -0.46
N ASP A 91 9.16 -0.15 -1.56
CA ASP A 91 9.61 0.17 -2.91
C ASP A 91 9.86 1.69 -3.08
N PHE A 92 8.99 2.52 -2.49
CA PHE A 92 9.13 3.97 -2.49
C PHE A 92 10.35 4.43 -1.69
N LYS A 93 10.63 3.82 -0.52
CA LYS A 93 11.84 4.11 0.26
C LYS A 93 13.08 3.79 -0.56
N VAL A 94 13.19 2.61 -1.17
CA VAL A 94 14.35 2.24 -2.01
C VAL A 94 14.62 3.32 -3.08
N LEU A 95 13.56 3.80 -3.73
CA LEU A 95 13.68 4.88 -4.72
C LEU A 95 14.10 6.21 -4.11
N LEU A 96 13.58 6.57 -2.93
CA LEU A 96 14.00 7.74 -2.16
C LEU A 96 15.51 7.71 -1.92
N TYR A 97 16.03 6.61 -1.37
CA TYR A 97 17.46 6.42 -1.09
C TYR A 97 18.33 6.49 -2.36
N SER A 98 17.82 6.03 -3.50
CA SER A 98 18.57 6.08 -4.77
C SER A 98 18.62 7.47 -5.41
N ARG A 99 17.78 8.42 -4.97
CA ARG A 99 17.59 9.73 -5.63
C ARG A 99 17.96 10.92 -4.76
N LEU A 100 17.90 10.77 -3.44
CA LEU A 100 18.25 11.81 -2.48
C LEU A 100 19.61 11.49 -1.87
N ASN A 101 20.60 12.30 -2.22
CA ASN A 101 21.92 12.26 -1.60
C ASN A 101 21.98 13.05 -0.28
N ASP A 102 21.02 13.95 -0.07
CA ASP A 102 20.89 14.76 1.14
C ASP A 102 20.22 13.94 2.25
N ASN A 103 21.00 13.65 3.31
CA ASN A 103 20.54 12.85 4.45
C ASN A 103 19.45 13.58 5.27
N ASP A 104 19.54 14.91 5.41
CA ASP A 104 18.61 15.68 6.24
C ASP A 104 17.23 15.76 5.59
N GLN A 105 17.21 15.96 4.26
CA GLN A 105 15.97 15.88 3.48
C GLN A 105 15.37 14.47 3.52
N ARG A 106 16.21 13.44 3.46
CA ARG A 106 15.76 12.05 3.53
C ARG A 106 15.12 11.75 4.88
N GLU A 107 15.77 12.09 5.97
CA GLU A 107 15.25 11.86 7.33
C GLU A 107 13.94 12.62 7.55
N THR A 108 13.87 13.88 7.08
CA THR A 108 12.64 14.67 7.11
C THR A 108 11.49 13.98 6.37
N ILE A 109 11.75 13.44 5.18
CA ILE A 109 10.75 12.70 4.42
C ILE A 109 10.35 11.41 5.14
N GLU A 110 11.32 10.60 5.56
CA GLU A 110 11.07 9.31 6.19
C GLU A 110 10.28 9.42 7.49
N SER A 111 10.50 10.49 8.26
CA SER A 111 9.78 10.73 9.52
C SER A 111 8.25 10.81 9.34
N LYS A 112 7.78 11.25 8.18
CA LYS A 112 6.35 11.40 7.86
C LYS A 112 5.84 10.35 6.85
N LEU A 113 6.76 9.63 6.21
CA LEU A 113 6.45 8.61 5.22
C LEU A 113 5.97 7.31 5.90
N ASN A 114 4.65 7.18 6.05
CA ASN A 114 4.02 6.02 6.66
C ASN A 114 3.01 5.33 5.73
N ARG A 115 2.54 4.16 6.14
CA ARG A 115 1.53 3.38 5.43
C ARG A 115 0.27 4.18 5.11
N LYS A 116 -0.20 5.03 6.04
CA LYS A 116 -1.41 5.84 5.87
C LYS A 116 -1.25 6.85 4.73
N LEU A 117 -0.11 7.53 4.65
CA LEU A 117 0.21 8.43 3.55
C LEU A 117 0.26 7.67 2.22
N ILE A 118 0.96 6.54 2.16
CA ILE A 118 1.03 5.72 0.94
C ILE A 118 -0.36 5.26 0.50
N LYS A 119 -1.18 4.75 1.43
CA LYS A 119 -2.57 4.40 1.13
C LYS A 119 -3.36 5.59 0.59
N ASN A 120 -3.25 6.76 1.21
CA ASN A 120 -3.98 7.95 0.79
C ASN A 120 -3.58 8.45 -0.62
N LEU A 121 -2.33 8.22 -1.03
CA LEU A 121 -1.85 8.60 -2.37
C LEU A 121 -2.22 7.53 -3.41
N PHE A 122 -1.92 6.27 -3.13
CA PHE A 122 -1.99 5.19 -4.12
C PHE A 122 -3.37 4.53 -4.21
N MET A 123 -4.19 4.59 -3.16
CA MET A 123 -5.55 4.07 -3.21
C MET A 123 -6.42 4.87 -4.17
N PRO A 124 -6.47 6.21 -4.16
CA PRO A 124 -7.28 6.96 -5.13
C PRO A 124 -6.65 7.01 -6.54
N LEU A 125 -5.32 6.87 -6.63
CA LEU A 125 -4.61 6.92 -7.91
C LEU A 125 -5.11 5.85 -8.90
N ILE A 126 -5.36 4.63 -8.42
CA ILE A 126 -5.88 3.54 -9.25
C ILE A 126 -7.30 3.82 -9.78
N TYR A 127 -8.06 4.66 -9.07
CA TYR A 127 -9.39 5.13 -9.46
C TYR A 127 -9.34 6.42 -10.29
N GLY A 128 -8.15 6.88 -10.69
CA GLY A 128 -7.99 8.03 -11.58
C GLY A 128 -7.69 9.37 -10.89
N LYS A 129 -7.32 9.39 -9.61
CA LYS A 129 -6.87 10.64 -8.98
C LYS A 129 -5.64 11.20 -9.71
N THR A 130 -5.67 12.49 -10.03
CA THR A 130 -4.60 13.15 -10.78
C THR A 130 -3.36 13.39 -9.92
N ILE A 131 -2.20 13.53 -10.56
CA ILE A 131 -0.93 13.84 -9.87
C ILE A 131 -1.02 15.19 -9.14
N ASN A 132 -1.68 16.18 -9.73
CA ASN A 132 -1.85 17.51 -9.10
C ASN A 132 -2.69 17.42 -7.81
N ALA A 133 -3.71 16.56 -7.78
CA ALA A 133 -4.49 16.34 -6.57
C ALA A 133 -3.68 15.57 -5.50
N MET A 134 -2.79 14.66 -5.90
CA MET A 134 -1.86 14.01 -4.97
C MET A 134 -0.80 14.97 -4.42
N GLU A 135 -0.34 15.93 -5.21
CA GLU A 135 0.57 16.99 -4.76
C GLU A 135 -0.02 17.77 -3.59
N GLN A 136 -1.30 18.14 -3.67
CA GLN A 136 -2.00 18.81 -2.59
C GLN A 136 -2.06 17.96 -1.31
N ASP A 137 -2.22 16.63 -1.43
CA ASP A 137 -2.18 15.74 -0.27
C ASP A 137 -0.78 15.69 0.37
N ILE A 138 0.27 15.66 -0.44
CA ILE A 138 1.67 15.69 0.02
C ILE A 138 1.96 17.02 0.71
N GLN A 139 1.54 18.14 0.10
CA GLN A 139 1.68 19.45 0.70
C GLN A 139 1.00 19.50 2.08
N LYS A 140 -0.21 18.93 2.27
CA LYS A 140 -0.84 18.89 3.59
C LYS A 140 -0.03 18.15 4.66
N VAL A 141 0.76 17.15 4.28
CA VAL A 141 1.59 16.37 5.21
C VAL A 141 2.94 17.04 5.48
N TYR A 142 3.54 17.61 4.44
CA TYR A 142 4.90 18.15 4.49
C TYR A 142 4.97 19.67 4.65
N ALA A 143 3.87 20.40 4.52
CA ALA A 143 3.84 21.86 4.68
C ALA A 143 4.12 22.25 6.14
N PHE A 144 5.36 22.69 6.36
CA PHE A 144 5.73 23.67 7.37
C PHE A 144 5.71 25.08 6.71
N PRO A 145 5.51 26.17 7.46
CA PRO A 145 5.52 27.52 6.90
C PRO A 145 6.92 28.06 6.53
N PHE A 146 7.98 27.25 6.58
CA PHE A 146 9.35 27.76 6.38
C PHE A 146 10.20 26.85 5.45
N PHE A 147 10.57 27.43 4.31
CA PHE A 147 11.79 27.23 3.52
C PHE A 147 12.02 26.09 2.51
N VAL A 148 11.18 25.05 2.36
CA VAL A 148 11.48 24.01 1.34
C VAL A 148 10.34 23.82 0.34
N THR A 149 10.20 24.78 -0.58
CA THR A 149 9.30 24.67 -1.76
C THR A 149 9.71 23.53 -2.72
N SER A 150 10.92 23.00 -2.59
CA SER A 150 11.45 21.95 -3.46
C SER A 150 11.07 20.51 -3.04
N LEU A 151 10.77 20.24 -1.77
CA LEU A 151 10.54 18.89 -1.25
C LEU A 151 9.21 18.27 -1.73
N PRO A 152 8.06 18.99 -1.68
CA PRO A 152 6.80 18.47 -2.22
C PRO A 152 6.91 18.25 -3.74
N LEU A 153 7.57 19.18 -4.44
CA LEU A 153 7.79 19.09 -5.88
C LEU A 153 8.68 17.88 -6.24
N PHE A 154 9.71 17.60 -5.43
CA PHE A 154 10.56 16.42 -5.59
C PHE A 154 9.76 15.12 -5.38
N LEU A 155 8.95 15.03 -4.33
CA LEU A 155 8.11 13.85 -4.07
C LEU A 155 7.09 13.62 -5.20
N VAL A 156 6.53 14.70 -5.75
CA VAL A 156 5.64 14.62 -6.92
C VAL A 156 6.39 14.13 -8.16
N ARG A 157 7.61 14.62 -8.40
CA ARG A 157 8.48 14.12 -9.48
C ARG A 157 8.84 12.65 -9.29
N LEU A 158 9.15 12.24 -8.07
CA LEU A 158 9.46 10.85 -7.72
C LEU A 158 8.24 9.94 -7.91
N LEU A 159 7.05 10.38 -7.51
CA LEU A 159 5.78 9.68 -7.76
C LEU A 159 5.45 9.62 -9.25
N ARG A 160 5.68 10.70 -10.01
CA ARG A 160 5.52 10.69 -11.47
C ARG A 160 6.49 9.69 -12.12
N ALA A 161 7.74 9.63 -11.66
CA ALA A 161 8.70 8.63 -12.11
C ALA A 161 8.25 7.21 -11.74
N TYR A 162 7.80 6.98 -10.50
CA TYR A 162 7.30 5.68 -10.04
C TYR A 162 6.11 5.18 -10.85
N THR A 163 5.14 6.06 -11.11
CA THR A 163 3.95 5.72 -11.92
C THR A 163 4.30 5.48 -13.38
N HIS A 164 5.27 6.22 -13.94
CA HIS A 164 5.74 6.00 -15.30
C HIS A 164 6.51 4.69 -15.45
N VAL A 165 7.41 4.38 -14.52
CA VAL A 165 8.16 3.10 -14.48
C VAL A 165 7.21 1.94 -14.28
N SER A 166 6.24 2.08 -13.36
CA SER A 166 5.20 1.07 -13.16
C SER A 166 4.40 0.83 -14.44
N LYS A 167 3.88 1.88 -15.08
CA LYS A 167 3.16 1.78 -16.37
C LYS A 167 4.00 1.13 -17.47
N SER A 168 5.29 1.45 -17.53
CA SER A 168 6.23 0.88 -18.52
C SER A 168 6.52 -0.60 -18.25
N ALA A 169 6.70 -0.98 -16.98
CA ALA A 169 6.85 -2.37 -16.57
C ALA A 169 5.57 -3.19 -16.82
N PHE A 170 4.40 -2.59 -16.58
CA PHE A 170 3.10 -3.17 -16.90
C PHE A 170 2.89 -3.34 -18.42
N ALA A 171 3.25 -2.34 -19.23
CA ALA A 171 3.15 -2.41 -20.69
C ALA A 171 4.12 -3.43 -21.32
N TYR A 172 5.30 -3.61 -20.73
CA TYR A 172 6.29 -4.59 -21.19
C TYR A 172 5.84 -6.04 -20.91
N ARG A 173 5.33 -6.32 -19.70
CA ARG A 173 4.87 -7.66 -19.28
C ARG A 173 3.58 -8.11 -20.01
N SER A 174 2.72 -7.16 -20.39
CA SER A 174 1.56 -7.43 -21.26
C SER A 174 1.94 -7.82 -22.70
N ARG A 175 3.10 -7.38 -23.21
CA ARG A 175 3.57 -7.72 -24.58
C ARG A 175 4.35 -9.02 -24.65
N TYR A 176 4.94 -9.46 -23.54
CA TYR A 176 5.72 -10.69 -23.48
C TYR A 176 5.36 -11.47 -22.21
N PRO A 177 4.24 -12.21 -22.20
CA PRO A 177 3.94 -13.13 -21.11
C PRO A 177 5.02 -14.21 -21.10
N THR A 178 5.95 -14.16 -20.14
CA THR A 178 6.94 -15.22 -19.97
C THR A 178 6.21 -16.53 -19.66
N ARG A 179 6.32 -17.48 -20.60
CA ARG A 179 5.87 -18.86 -20.43
C ARG A 179 6.59 -19.43 -19.20
N ALA A 180 5.84 -19.77 -18.16
CA ALA A 180 6.37 -20.38 -16.96
C ALA A 180 7.02 -21.73 -17.29
N SER A 181 8.32 -21.86 -17.04
CA SER A 181 9.01 -23.11 -16.66
C SER A 181 10.53 -22.88 -16.60
N SER A 182 11.07 -22.65 -15.40
CA SER A 182 12.35 -23.21 -14.89
C SER A 182 12.84 -22.47 -13.64
N PRO A 183 13.26 -23.15 -12.54
CA PRO A 183 13.62 -22.52 -11.26
C PRO A 183 14.98 -21.82 -11.23
N LEU A 184 15.75 -21.85 -12.32
CA LEU A 184 17.14 -21.35 -12.35
C LEU A 184 17.28 -19.89 -12.82
N CYS A 185 16.18 -19.19 -13.11
CA CYS A 185 16.21 -17.84 -13.71
C CYS A 185 15.74 -16.72 -12.75
N ILE A 186 15.62 -16.97 -11.44
CA ILE A 186 15.18 -15.94 -10.48
C ILE A 186 16.34 -15.01 -10.09
N SER A 187 17.59 -15.49 -10.10
CA SER A 187 18.79 -14.67 -9.84
C SER A 187 19.10 -13.71 -11.01
N SER A 188 18.97 -14.18 -12.25
CA SER A 188 19.26 -13.40 -13.46
C SER A 188 18.29 -12.22 -13.67
N VAL A 189 17.03 -12.33 -13.23
CA VAL A 189 16.01 -11.28 -13.44
C VAL A 189 16.13 -10.15 -12.40
N ARG A 190 16.62 -10.44 -11.19
CA ARG A 190 16.92 -9.40 -10.18
C ARG A 190 18.08 -8.51 -10.66
N GLU A 191 19.08 -9.12 -11.28
CA GLU A 191 20.18 -8.41 -11.93
C GLU A 191 19.72 -7.67 -13.18
N ALA A 192 18.83 -8.23 -14.01
CA ALA A 192 18.30 -7.55 -15.20
C ALA A 192 17.39 -6.35 -14.87
N SER A 193 16.60 -6.40 -13.80
CA SER A 193 15.81 -5.24 -13.33
C SER A 193 16.70 -4.15 -12.75
N HIS A 194 17.73 -4.49 -11.97
CA HIS A 194 18.71 -3.52 -11.49
C HIS A 194 19.61 -2.98 -12.61
N ALA A 195 20.00 -3.81 -13.59
CA ALA A 195 20.81 -3.41 -14.73
C ALA A 195 20.04 -2.60 -15.77
N SER A 196 18.75 -2.88 -15.99
CA SER A 196 17.87 -2.04 -16.83
C SER A 196 17.58 -0.68 -16.16
N LEU A 197 17.56 -0.62 -14.83
CA LEU A 197 17.51 0.62 -14.06
C LEU A 197 18.83 1.41 -14.12
N HIS A 198 19.98 0.75 -14.34
CA HIS A 198 21.26 1.45 -14.50
C HIS A 198 21.53 1.89 -15.95
N SER A 199 21.31 1.02 -16.94
CA SER A 199 21.68 1.22 -18.35
C SER A 199 20.84 2.29 -19.06
N ARG A 200 19.53 2.37 -18.77
CA ARG A 200 18.65 3.41 -19.35
C ARG A 200 18.79 4.78 -18.69
N PHE A 201 19.46 4.86 -17.53
CA PHE A 201 19.63 6.13 -16.82
C PHE A 201 20.91 6.89 -17.20
N THR A 202 21.96 6.21 -17.68
CA THR A 202 23.13 6.86 -18.30
C THR A 202 22.79 7.65 -19.57
N LEU A 203 21.70 7.32 -20.26
CA LEU A 203 21.27 8.01 -21.49
C LEU A 203 20.39 9.24 -21.23
N LEU A 204 19.89 9.44 -20.01
CA LEU A 204 19.06 10.58 -19.64
C LEU A 204 19.82 11.66 -18.85
N SER A 205 21.07 11.39 -18.45
CA SER A 205 21.98 12.36 -17.81
C SER A 205 22.91 13.07 -18.80
N SER A 206 22.78 12.83 -20.10
CA SER A 206 23.65 13.36 -21.15
C SER A 206 22.91 14.21 -22.18
N VAL A 207 21.84 14.89 -21.79
CA VAL A 207 21.25 15.97 -22.59
C VAL A 207 21.52 17.27 -21.84
N PRO A 208 22.29 18.21 -22.45
CA PRO A 208 22.77 19.42 -21.79
C PRO A 208 21.64 20.36 -21.33
#